data_AF-A0A7G1IJZ9-F1
#
_entry.id   AF-A0A7G1IJZ9-F1
#
_cell.length_a   1.000
_cell.length_b   1.000
_cell.length_c   1.000
_cell.angle_alpha   90.00
_cell.angle_beta   90.00
_cell.angle_gamma   90.00
#
_symmetry.space_group_name_H-M   'P 1'
#
loop_
_entity.id
_entity.type
_entity.pdbx_description
1 polymer ?
#
loop_
_entity_poly.entity_id
_entity_poly.type
_entity_poly.pdbx_seq_one_letter_code
_entity_poly.pdbx_strand_id
1 'polypeptide(L)'
;MEPARGALIATDPDRVPPLALPPEPDGAILGALTGDEFARVAAEAARTAPPRENGGNQDIKNLTKGTRVFYPVFVPGANLSFGDLHFSQGDGEITFCGAIEMGGFIDVHVDVIKGACRPTASMKMPSSCRAMSPRSIRSGSPSRARR
;
A
#
# COMPACT_ATOMS: atom_id res chain seq x y z
N MET A 1 5.12 12.95 -12.28
CA MET A 1 6.02 11.79 -12.49
C MET A 1 7.10 11.83 -11.43
N GLU A 2 7.44 10.70 -10.80
CA GLU A 2 8.55 10.68 -9.85
C GLU A 2 9.87 11.02 -10.58
N PRO A 3 10.68 11.98 -10.09
CA PRO A 3 11.84 12.49 -10.82
C PRO A 3 12.84 11.40 -11.22
N ALA A 4 13.11 10.42 -10.35
CA ALA A 4 14.08 9.37 -10.64
C ALA A 4 13.59 8.37 -11.69
N ARG A 5 12.29 8.04 -11.72
CA ARG A 5 11.68 7.21 -12.75
C ARG A 5 11.71 7.87 -14.12
N GLY A 6 11.35 9.15 -14.19
CA GLY A 6 11.42 9.92 -15.43
C GLY A 6 12.85 10.00 -15.96
N ALA A 7 13.81 10.25 -15.06
CA ALA A 7 15.22 10.27 -15.41
C ALA A 7 15.71 8.90 -15.91
N LEU A 8 15.29 7.79 -15.29
CA LEU A 8 15.67 6.44 -15.71
C LEU A 8 15.10 6.08 -17.09
N ILE A 9 13.86 6.45 -17.38
CA ILE A 9 13.29 6.25 -18.73
C ILE A 9 14.05 7.09 -19.76
N ALA A 10 14.41 8.32 -19.41
CA ALA A 10 15.12 9.22 -20.31
C ALA A 10 16.54 8.74 -20.71
N THR A 11 17.16 7.83 -19.96
CA THR A 11 18.48 7.28 -20.33
C THR A 11 18.42 6.31 -21.51
N ASP A 12 17.29 5.62 -21.69
CA ASP A 12 17.08 4.67 -22.80
C ASP A 12 15.56 4.49 -23.05
N PRO A 13 14.93 5.46 -23.75
CA PRO A 13 13.47 5.56 -23.83
C PRO A 13 12.81 4.44 -24.65
N ASP A 14 13.54 3.86 -25.61
CA ASP A 14 13.02 2.84 -26.52
C ASP A 14 13.45 1.41 -26.12
N ARG A 15 14.02 1.24 -24.93
CA ARG A 15 14.51 -0.06 -24.44
C ARG A 15 13.40 -1.10 -24.36
N VAL A 16 13.71 -2.32 -24.79
CA VAL A 16 12.86 -3.51 -24.60
C VAL A 16 13.61 -4.58 -23.79
N PRO A 17 13.14 -4.96 -22.58
CA PRO A 17 11.99 -4.41 -21.86
C PRO A 17 12.25 -2.98 -21.33
N PRO A 18 11.21 -2.19 -21.03
CA PRO A 18 11.38 -0.84 -20.51
C PRO A 18 12.09 -0.84 -19.14
N LEU A 19 12.87 0.22 -18.85
CA LEU A 19 13.54 0.38 -17.55
C LEU A 19 12.57 0.68 -16.41
N ALA A 20 11.50 1.42 -16.71
CA ALA A 20 10.39 1.64 -15.80
C ALA A 20 9.12 1.99 -16.61
N LEU A 21 7.96 1.75 -16.02
CA LEU A 21 6.67 2.11 -16.60
C LEU A 21 6.18 3.44 -16.03
N PRO A 22 5.80 4.44 -16.86
CA PRO A 22 5.15 5.66 -16.38
C PRO A 22 3.77 5.33 -15.77
N PRO A 23 3.14 6.27 -15.03
CA PRO A 23 1.73 6.15 -14.68
C PRO A 23 0.87 5.95 -15.93
N GLU A 24 -0.09 5.03 -15.84
CA GLU A 24 -1.08 4.79 -16.89
C GLU A 24 -2.39 5.53 -16.51
N PRO A 25 -2.80 6.57 -17.26
CA PRO A 25 -4.06 7.26 -17.00
C PRO A 25 -5.28 6.36 -17.14
N ASP A 26 -5.21 5.33 -17.99
CA ASP A 26 -6.33 4.40 -18.15
C ASP A 26 -6.65 3.66 -16.84
N GLY A 27 -7.94 3.60 -16.51
CA GLY A 27 -8.44 3.03 -15.25
C GLY A 27 -8.03 3.76 -13.97
N ALA A 28 -7.53 5.00 -14.02
CA ALA A 28 -7.15 5.76 -12.83
C ALA A 28 -8.35 6.05 -11.91
N ILE A 29 -8.21 5.69 -10.62
CA ILE A 29 -9.24 5.95 -9.58
C ILE A 29 -8.73 7.06 -8.67
N LEU A 30 -9.27 8.27 -8.85
CA LEU A 30 -8.80 9.49 -8.17
C LEU A 30 -9.88 10.18 -7.32
N GLY A 31 -10.85 9.39 -6.83
CA GLY A 31 -11.91 9.88 -5.96
C GLY A 31 -12.79 10.92 -6.64
N ALA A 32 -12.83 12.13 -6.08
CA ALA A 32 -13.71 13.22 -6.52
C ALA A 32 -13.09 14.14 -7.59
N LEU A 33 -11.85 13.92 -8.01
CA LEU A 33 -11.20 14.74 -9.04
C LEU A 33 -11.89 14.58 -10.39
N THR A 34 -12.04 15.68 -11.12
CA THR A 34 -12.65 15.71 -12.47
C THR A 34 -11.91 16.70 -13.39
N GLY A 35 -12.21 16.69 -14.69
CA GLY A 35 -11.69 17.65 -15.66
C GLY A 35 -10.17 17.65 -15.78
N ASP A 36 -9.59 18.84 -15.98
CA ASP A 36 -8.15 19.03 -16.18
C ASP A 36 -7.31 18.56 -14.99
N GLU A 37 -7.84 18.69 -13.77
CA GLU A 37 -7.17 18.20 -12.56
C GLU A 37 -7.11 16.68 -12.54
N PHE A 38 -8.18 15.99 -12.94
CA PHE A 38 -8.15 14.53 -13.10
C PHE A 38 -7.10 14.13 -14.13
N ALA A 39 -7.10 14.76 -15.32
CA ALA A 39 -6.17 14.43 -16.39
C ALA A 39 -4.71 14.59 -15.96
N ARG A 40 -4.39 15.70 -15.29
CA ARG A 40 -3.05 15.97 -14.75
C ARG A 40 -2.63 14.92 -13.73
N VAL A 41 -3.47 14.65 -12.73
CA VAL A 41 -3.16 13.71 -11.63
C VAL A 41 -3.07 12.28 -12.16
N ALA A 42 -3.93 11.87 -13.08
CA ALA A 42 -3.91 10.54 -13.68
C ALA A 42 -2.59 10.26 -14.42
N ALA A 43 -2.03 11.28 -15.09
CA ALA A 43 -0.78 11.18 -15.83
C ALA A 43 0.48 11.23 -14.95
N GLU A 44 0.41 11.85 -13.77
CA GLU A 44 1.64 12.18 -13.03
C GLU A 44 1.74 11.57 -11.63
N ALA A 45 0.61 11.16 -11.03
CA ALA A 45 0.56 10.76 -9.64
C ALA A 45 1.26 9.42 -9.38
N ALA A 46 1.72 9.28 -8.14
CA ALA A 46 2.29 8.04 -7.65
C ALA A 46 1.24 6.91 -7.67
N ARG A 47 1.57 5.78 -8.31
CA ARG A 47 0.74 4.57 -8.27
C ARG A 47 0.92 3.84 -6.94
N THR A 48 -0.12 3.12 -6.52
CA THR A 48 -0.15 2.35 -5.26
C THR A 48 0.73 1.11 -5.28
N ALA A 49 0.94 0.49 -6.45
CA ALA A 49 1.65 -0.77 -6.62
C ALA A 49 3.11 -0.80 -6.08
N PRO A 50 3.97 0.21 -6.29
CA PRO A 50 5.28 0.19 -5.66
C PRO A 50 5.25 0.75 -4.22
N PRO A 51 5.84 0.06 -3.23
CA PRO A 51 6.05 0.63 -1.90
C PRO A 51 7.06 1.78 -1.95
N ARG A 52 6.97 2.65 -0.95
CA ARG A 52 7.78 3.87 -0.78
C ARG A 52 7.96 4.18 0.71
N GLU A 53 8.67 5.25 1.00
CA GLU A 53 8.92 5.75 2.36
C GLU A 53 7.62 6.13 3.09
N ASN A 54 6.57 6.50 2.34
CA ASN A 54 5.24 6.78 2.85
C ASN A 54 4.33 5.54 2.98
N GLY A 55 4.84 4.33 2.76
CA GLY A 55 4.05 3.09 2.75
C GLY A 55 3.72 2.64 1.32
N GLY A 56 2.44 2.38 1.02
CA GLY A 56 1.99 1.78 -0.25
C GLY A 56 1.92 0.25 -0.18
N ASN A 57 2.16 -0.43 -1.30
CA ASN A 57 2.14 -1.91 -1.42
C ASN A 57 3.34 -2.55 -0.72
N GLN A 58 3.26 -2.69 0.60
CA GLN A 58 4.37 -3.28 1.36
C GLN A 58 4.37 -4.80 1.29
N ASP A 59 3.20 -5.43 1.16
CA ASP A 59 3.01 -6.87 1.04
C ASP A 59 3.78 -7.66 2.11
N ILE A 60 3.71 -7.15 3.34
CA ILE A 60 4.29 -7.79 4.51
C ILE A 60 3.20 -8.67 5.15
N LYS A 61 3.31 -10.00 5.01
CA LYS A 61 2.36 -10.97 5.59
C LYS A 61 2.15 -10.81 7.10
N ASN A 62 3.12 -10.22 7.78
CA ASN A 62 3.10 -9.96 9.22
C ASN A 62 2.29 -8.72 9.60
N LEU A 63 1.84 -7.88 8.65
CA LEU A 63 0.92 -6.76 8.88
C LEU A 63 -0.50 -7.27 9.18
N THR A 64 -0.62 -7.92 10.33
CA THR A 64 -1.86 -8.52 10.82
C THR A 64 -2.36 -7.83 12.08
N LYS A 65 -3.51 -8.28 12.59
CA LYS A 65 -4.13 -7.79 13.82
C LYS A 65 -3.13 -7.74 14.98
N GLY A 66 -3.08 -6.58 15.65
CA GLY A 66 -2.19 -6.34 16.80
C GLY A 66 -0.83 -5.76 16.42
N THR A 67 -0.50 -5.66 15.14
CA THR A 67 0.69 -4.97 14.65
C THR A 67 0.53 -3.46 14.80
N ARG A 68 1.62 -2.77 15.12
CA ARG A 68 1.70 -1.31 15.05
C ARG A 68 2.68 -0.92 13.97
N VAL A 69 2.25 -0.01 13.10
CA VAL A 69 3.09 0.55 12.03
C VAL A 69 3.18 2.05 12.25
N PHE A 70 4.36 2.60 12.03
CA PHE A 70 4.65 4.02 12.14
C PHE A 70 5.06 4.52 10.77
N TYR A 71 4.33 5.50 10.26
CA TYR A 71 4.63 6.18 9.01
C TYR A 71 5.00 7.64 9.27
N PRO A 72 6.00 8.19 8.56
CA PRO A 72 6.26 9.62 8.57
C PRO A 72 5.10 10.38 7.92
N VAL A 73 4.78 11.57 8.46
CA VAL A 73 3.75 12.47 7.92
C VAL A 73 4.44 13.52 7.04
N PHE A 74 4.32 13.36 5.71
CA PHE A 74 4.94 14.28 4.75
C PHE A 74 4.07 15.49 4.40
N VAL A 75 2.76 15.38 4.58
CA VAL A 75 1.79 16.43 4.24
C VAL A 75 0.83 16.70 5.41
N PRO A 76 0.31 17.92 5.57
CA PRO A 76 -0.73 18.22 6.54
C PRO A 76 -1.93 17.27 6.38
N GLY A 77 -2.44 16.76 7.49
CA GLY A 77 -3.56 15.80 7.49
C GLY A 77 -3.17 14.35 7.19
N ALA A 78 -1.91 14.07 6.84
CA ALA A 78 -1.33 12.77 6.51
C ALA A 78 -1.94 12.01 5.31
N ASN A 79 -3.23 12.21 5.01
CA ASN A 79 -3.96 11.55 3.92
C ASN A 79 -3.85 10.02 3.97
N LEU A 80 -4.13 9.44 5.14
CA LEU A 80 -4.04 8.00 5.37
C LEU A 80 -5.11 7.23 4.59
N SER A 81 -4.70 6.20 3.86
CA SER A 81 -5.57 5.28 3.12
C SER A 81 -5.11 3.84 3.30
N PHE A 82 -6.05 2.88 3.26
CA PHE A 82 -5.77 1.44 3.32
C PHE A 82 -6.55 0.69 2.24
N GLY A 83 -6.02 -0.45 1.82
CA GLY A 83 -6.61 -1.33 0.82
C GLY A 83 -5.79 -2.63 0.73
N ASP A 84 -5.99 -3.37 -0.35
CA ASP A 84 -5.20 -4.56 -0.69
C ASP A 84 -5.18 -5.62 0.42
N LEU A 85 -6.37 -6.10 0.78
CA LEU A 85 -6.53 -7.07 1.85
C LEU A 85 -6.27 -8.49 1.34
N HIS A 86 -5.35 -9.17 1.99
CA HIS A 86 -5.01 -10.55 1.69
C HIS A 86 -5.57 -11.52 2.73
N PHE A 87 -6.31 -12.53 2.28
CA PHE A 87 -6.70 -13.65 3.13
C PHE A 87 -5.48 -14.49 3.53
N SER A 88 -4.52 -14.62 2.61
CA SER A 88 -3.26 -15.33 2.82
C SER A 88 -2.20 -14.82 1.84
N GLN A 89 -0.97 -14.68 2.31
CA GLN A 89 0.19 -14.27 1.52
C GLN A 89 1.46 -14.96 2.02
N GLY A 90 2.33 -15.36 1.09
CA GLY A 90 3.69 -15.85 1.37
C GLY A 90 4.73 -14.73 1.31
N ASP A 91 5.91 -14.94 1.89
CA ASP A 91 7.00 -13.96 1.77
C ASP A 91 7.41 -13.80 0.30
N GLY A 92 7.48 -12.55 -0.15
CA GLY A 92 7.97 -12.16 -1.47
C GLY A 92 6.91 -12.15 -2.57
N GLU A 93 5.69 -12.62 -2.31
CA GLU A 93 4.56 -12.56 -3.26
C GLU A 93 4.96 -12.87 -4.72
N ILE A 94 5.63 -14.01 -4.91
CA ILE A 94 6.48 -14.26 -6.08
C ILE A 94 5.76 -14.23 -7.44
N THR A 95 4.44 -14.40 -7.49
CA THR A 95 3.65 -14.38 -8.73
C THR A 95 2.96 -13.05 -8.98
N PHE A 96 3.47 -11.96 -8.40
CA PHE A 96 2.92 -10.60 -8.44
C PHE A 96 1.58 -10.46 -7.70
N CYS A 97 0.50 -11.10 -8.14
CA CYS A 97 -0.74 -11.26 -7.36
C CYS A 97 -0.74 -12.65 -6.72
N GLY A 98 0.31 -12.95 -5.96
CA GLY A 98 0.51 -14.25 -5.33
C GLY A 98 -0.23 -14.42 -4.01
N ALA A 99 -0.79 -13.33 -3.48
CA ALA A 99 -1.71 -13.37 -2.38
C ALA A 99 -3.10 -13.87 -2.80
N ILE A 100 -3.90 -14.26 -1.80
CA ILE A 100 -5.34 -14.50 -1.98
C ILE A 100 -6.06 -13.19 -1.66
N GLU A 101 -6.40 -12.44 -2.71
CA GLU A 101 -7.10 -11.16 -2.61
C GLU A 101 -8.51 -11.30 -2.03
N MET A 102 -8.91 -10.37 -1.17
CA MET A 102 -10.25 -10.34 -0.59
C MET A 102 -10.76 -8.92 -0.31
N GLY A 103 -12.06 -8.73 -0.43
CA GLY A 103 -12.74 -7.57 0.16
C GLY A 103 -12.89 -7.72 1.67
N GLY A 104 -12.88 -6.60 2.40
CA GLY A 104 -13.05 -6.64 3.85
C GLY A 104 -13.08 -5.26 4.49
N PHE A 105 -13.11 -5.24 5.82
CA PHE A 105 -13.08 -4.04 6.64
C PHE A 105 -11.93 -4.14 7.64
N ILE A 106 -11.34 -3.01 7.98
CA ILE A 106 -10.25 -2.91 8.94
C ILE A 106 -10.64 -1.88 10.00
N ASP A 107 -10.57 -2.26 11.27
CA ASP A 107 -10.63 -1.34 12.39
C ASP A 107 -9.21 -0.93 12.80
N VAL A 108 -8.91 0.36 12.73
CA VAL A 108 -7.60 0.92 13.05
C VAL A 108 -7.68 1.99 14.14
N HIS A 109 -6.66 2.03 15.00
CA HIS A 109 -6.42 3.14 15.92
C HIS A 109 -5.26 3.97 15.39
N VAL A 110 -5.41 5.29 15.34
CA VAL A 110 -4.43 6.21 14.76
C VAL A 110 -4.01 7.24 15.80
N ASP A 111 -2.71 7.31 16.05
CA ASP A 111 -2.09 8.29 16.92
C ASP A 111 -1.11 9.16 16.14
N VAL A 112 -1.12 10.46 16.39
CA VAL A 112 -0.13 11.40 15.82
C VAL A 112 1.01 11.60 16.82
N ILE A 113 2.20 11.10 16.49
CA ILE A 113 3.39 11.25 17.32
C ILE A 113 4.18 12.46 16.85
N LYS A 114 4.21 13.51 17.66
CA LYS A 114 4.98 14.74 17.38
C LYS A 114 6.45 14.55 17.76
N GLY A 115 7.36 15.08 16.95
CA GLY A 115 8.80 15.08 17.24
C GLY A 115 9.52 13.73 17.04
N ALA A 116 8.84 12.71 16.53
CA ALA A 116 9.48 11.44 16.15
C ALA A 116 10.23 11.63 14.82
N CYS A 117 11.55 11.80 14.88
CA CYS A 117 12.40 11.87 13.70
C CYS A 117 12.77 10.45 13.24
N ARG A 118 11.86 9.79 12.50
CA ARG A 118 12.22 8.57 11.76
C ARG A 118 11.84 8.77 10.30
N PRO A 119 12.82 8.82 9.36
CA PRO A 119 12.55 9.14 7.97
C PRO A 119 11.86 8.01 7.20
N THR A 120 11.71 6.83 7.80
CA THR A 120 11.17 5.63 7.15
C THR A 120 10.12 4.92 8.00
N ALA A 121 9.20 4.26 7.31
CA ALA A 121 8.19 3.40 7.90
C ALA A 121 8.83 2.34 8.83
N SER A 122 8.19 2.06 9.96
CA SER A 122 8.67 1.03 10.88
C SER A 122 7.53 0.22 11.48
N MET A 123 7.78 -1.06 11.73
CA MET A 123 6.78 -2.00 12.22
C MET A 123 7.21 -2.58 13.57
N LYS A 124 6.26 -2.64 14.51
CA LYS A 124 6.42 -3.34 15.79
C LYS A 124 5.35 -4.43 15.89
N MET A 125 5.83 -5.66 16.01
CA MET A 125 4.98 -6.85 16.17
C MET A 125 4.54 -7.03 17.63
N PRO A 126 3.34 -7.58 17.88
CA PRO A 126 2.98 -8.03 19.21
C PRO A 126 3.89 -9.19 19.63
N SER A 127 4.30 -9.21 20.90
CA SER A 127 5.28 -10.17 21.46
C SER A 127 4.86 -11.65 21.33
N SER A 128 3.58 -11.92 21.03
CA SER A 128 3.02 -13.26 20.84
C SER A 128 2.85 -13.68 19.37
N CYS A 129 3.11 -12.81 18.39
CA CYS A 129 3.06 -13.17 16.97
C CYS A 129 4.32 -13.96 16.59
N ARG A 130 4.35 -15.26 16.90
CA ARG A 130 5.18 -16.20 16.14
C ARG A 130 4.48 -16.42 14.80
N ALA A 131 5.20 -16.29 13.69
CA ALA A 131 4.68 -16.61 12.36
C ALA A 131 4.06 -18.01 12.40
N MET A 132 2.73 -18.11 12.38
CA MET A 132 2.02 -19.38 12.44
C MET A 132 2.12 -20.03 11.05
N SER A 133 2.78 -21.19 10.99
CA SER A 133 2.61 -22.17 9.91
C SER A 133 1.12 -22.57 9.83
N PRO A 134 0.54 -22.72 8.63
CA PRO A 134 -0.90 -22.84 8.48
C PRO A 134 -1.41 -24.17 9.07
N ARG A 135 -2.13 -24.08 10.19
CA ARG A 135 -3.15 -25.06 10.59
C ARG A 135 -4.44 -24.31 10.88
N SER A 136 -5.35 -24.36 9.89
CA SER A 136 -6.74 -23.90 9.87
C SER A 136 -7.03 -22.46 10.34
N ILE A 137 -7.34 -21.59 9.39
CA ILE A 137 -8.07 -20.33 9.63
C ILE A 137 -9.56 -20.62 9.41
N ARG A 138 -10.42 -20.35 10.40
CA ARG A 138 -11.88 -20.26 10.19
C ARG A 138 -12.20 -18.82 9.79
N SER A 139 -12.69 -18.64 8.55
CA SER A 139 -13.39 -17.43 8.14
C SER A 139 -14.83 -17.48 8.67
N GLY A 140 -15.31 -16.37 9.24
CA GLY A 140 -16.70 -16.19 9.65
C GLY A 140 -17.45 -15.35 8.62
N SER A 141 -18.67 -15.75 8.28
CA SER A 141 -19.61 -14.97 7.45
C SER A 141 -20.23 -13.80 8.24
N PRO A 142 -20.72 -12.73 7.58
CA PRO A 142 -21.20 -11.55 8.28
C PRO A 142 -22.52 -11.85 8.99
N SER A 143 -22.49 -11.93 10.33
CA SER A 143 -23.70 -11.89 11.15
C SER A 143 -23.87 -10.48 11.73
N ARG A 144 -24.88 -9.77 11.21
CA ARG A 144 -25.57 -8.60 11.75
C ARG A 144 -24.77 -7.62 12.62
N ALA A 145 -24.47 -6.46 12.03
CA ALA A 145 -24.27 -5.22 12.76
C ALA A 145 -25.46 -4.97 13.71
N ARG A 146 -25.18 -4.89 15.01
CA ARG A 146 -26.07 -4.22 15.97
C ARG A 146 -25.60 -2.77 16.08
N ARG A 147 -26.61 -1.90 16.19
CA ARG A 147 -26.61 -0.44 16.16
C ARG A 147 -25.55 0.20 17.06
#